data_AF-T0Z538-F1
#
_entry.id   AF-T0Z538-F1
#
_cell.length_a   1.000
_cell.length_b   1.000
_cell.length_c   1.000
_cell.angle_alpha   90.00
_cell.angle_beta   90.00
_cell.angle_gamma   90.00
#
_symmetry.space_group_name_H-M   'P 1'
#
loop_
_entity.id
_entity.type
_entity.pdbx_description
1 polymer ?
#
loop_
_entity_poly.entity_id
_entity_poly.type
_entity_poly.pdbx_seq_one_letter_code
_entity_poly.pdbx_strand_id
1 'polypeptide(L)'
;MAFIRSVRNSGENERKTGVTKSALKRKGTPVLPDMRGYFGEFGGRFVSETLMSALFELEAAFRKAWRDPSFRKEFRETLADYSGRPTPLYFAESLTKETGGAEIWLKREDLNHTGAHKITNAIGQALLARRMGKSRLIAETGAGQHGVATATVAARLGFESRIYMGSEDVRRQALNVFRMKLLGSEVCPVDMGGRTLKDAISEALRDWSRTVRTTHYLLGTAFGPHPFPLIVRSFQSVIGQEVRRQILAKKGCLPDMLVACVGGGSNGGSSRVD
;
A
#
# COMPACT_ATOMS: atom_id res chain seq x y z
N MET A 1 -9.07 0.76 4.91
CA MET A 1 -10.50 0.44 5.11
C MET A 1 -10.92 -0.52 4.01
N ALA A 2 -11.17 -1.78 4.38
CA ALA A 2 -11.85 -2.75 3.53
C ALA A 2 -13.18 -3.08 4.22
N PHE A 3 -14.30 -2.76 3.58
CA PHE A 3 -15.64 -3.16 4.03
C PHE A 3 -15.96 -4.50 3.40
N ILE A 4 -16.48 -5.40 4.22
CA ILE A 4 -16.84 -6.74 3.78
C ILE A 4 -18.35 -6.88 3.91
N ARG A 5 -19.02 -7.23 2.80
CA ARG A 5 -20.44 -7.61 2.78
C ARG A 5 -20.53 -9.13 2.86
N SER A 6 -21.22 -9.66 3.86
CA SER A 6 -21.69 -11.05 3.86
C SER A 6 -23.22 -11.06 3.88
N VAL A 7 -23.84 -11.73 2.91
CA VAL A 7 -25.27 -12.02 2.89
C VAL A 7 -25.43 -13.53 2.85
N ARG A 8 -26.05 -14.08 3.90
CA ARG A 8 -27.05 -15.15 3.78
C ARG A 8 -27.82 -15.26 5.09
N ASN A 9 -29.02 -14.73 5.07
CA ASN A 9 -30.11 -15.27 5.87
C ASN A 9 -31.27 -15.46 4.90
N SER A 10 -31.50 -16.71 4.50
CA SER A 10 -32.73 -17.11 3.82
C SER A 10 -32.96 -18.60 4.08
N GLY A 11 -33.51 -18.89 5.26
CA GLY A 11 -34.53 -19.92 5.31
C GLY A 11 -35.74 -19.36 4.56
N GLU A 12 -35.93 -19.79 3.31
CA GLU A 12 -37.23 -19.94 2.62
C GLU A 12 -37.01 -20.26 1.12
N ASN A 13 -37.35 -21.50 0.77
CA ASN A 13 -37.95 -21.95 -0.50
C ASN A 13 -37.37 -21.45 -1.85
N GLU A 14 -36.31 -22.10 -2.36
CA GLU A 14 -35.96 -22.04 -3.79
C GLU A 14 -36.67 -23.14 -4.59
N ARG A 15 -37.71 -22.73 -5.33
CA ARG A 15 -38.27 -23.51 -6.43
C ARG A 15 -37.21 -23.68 -7.53
N LYS A 16 -37.14 -24.91 -8.03
CA LYS A 16 -36.36 -25.36 -9.19
C LYS A 16 -36.53 -24.41 -10.38
N THR A 17 -35.46 -23.75 -10.81
CA THR A 17 -35.23 -23.40 -12.21
C THR A 17 -33.80 -23.79 -12.58
N GLY A 18 -33.69 -24.74 -13.51
CA GLY A 18 -32.42 -25.25 -13.98
C GLY A 18 -31.68 -24.20 -14.78
N VAL A 19 -30.50 -23.82 -14.30
CA VAL A 19 -29.46 -23.21 -15.13
C VAL A 19 -28.26 -24.13 -15.09
N THR A 20 -27.98 -24.72 -16.25
CA THR A 20 -26.86 -25.61 -16.53
C THR A 20 -25.53 -24.93 -16.17
N LYS A 21 -24.78 -25.56 -15.26
CA LYS A 21 -23.39 -25.19 -14.94
C LYS A 21 -22.52 -25.42 -16.16
N SER A 22 -22.32 -24.39 -16.99
CA SER A 22 -21.27 -24.43 -18.01
C SER A 22 -19.92 -24.33 -17.29
N ALA A 23 -19.09 -25.35 -17.50
CA ALA A 23 -17.76 -25.46 -16.94
C ALA A 23 -16.84 -24.41 -17.57
N LEU A 24 -16.70 -23.25 -16.92
CA LEU A 24 -15.59 -22.33 -17.17
C LEU A 24 -14.29 -23.00 -16.72
N LYS A 25 -13.62 -23.68 -17.65
CA LYS A 25 -12.21 -24.09 -17.51
C LYS A 25 -11.39 -22.86 -17.15
N ARG A 26 -10.93 -22.78 -15.89
CA ARG A 26 -9.96 -21.76 -15.44
C ARG A 26 -8.65 -21.94 -16.20
N LYS A 27 -8.45 -21.21 -17.30
CA LYS A 27 -7.10 -20.93 -17.82
C LYS A 27 -6.31 -20.30 -16.68
N GLY A 28 -5.10 -20.80 -16.41
CA GLY A 28 -4.26 -20.33 -15.30
C GLY A 28 -4.17 -18.81 -15.30
N THR A 29 -4.42 -18.19 -14.16
CA THR A 29 -4.39 -16.72 -14.02
C THR A 29 -3.00 -16.23 -14.41
N PRO A 30 -2.87 -15.34 -15.42
CA PRO A 30 -1.55 -14.87 -15.85
C PRO A 30 -0.85 -14.16 -14.68
N VAL A 31 0.44 -14.41 -14.53
CA VAL A 31 1.27 -13.72 -13.53
C VAL A 31 1.36 -12.26 -13.93
N LEU A 32 0.81 -11.37 -13.10
CA LEU A 32 0.83 -9.92 -13.33
C LEU A 32 1.71 -9.21 -12.30
N PRO A 33 2.46 -8.17 -12.70
CA PRO A 33 2.59 -7.66 -14.07
C PRO A 33 3.42 -8.59 -14.97
N ASP A 34 3.33 -8.39 -16.29
CA ASP A 34 4.23 -9.03 -17.26
C ASP A 34 5.70 -8.56 -17.06
N MET A 35 6.64 -9.12 -17.81
CA MET A 35 8.06 -8.76 -17.68
C MET A 35 8.36 -7.29 -18.01
N ARG A 36 7.48 -6.63 -18.76
CA ARG A 36 7.59 -5.21 -19.13
C ARG A 36 6.96 -4.29 -18.07
N GLY A 37 6.27 -4.85 -17.07
CA GLY A 37 5.62 -4.09 -16.00
C GLY A 37 4.15 -3.77 -16.27
N TYR A 38 3.49 -4.46 -17.21
CA TYR A 38 2.10 -4.22 -17.56
C TYR A 38 1.13 -5.18 -16.87
N PHE A 39 0.00 -4.64 -16.41
CA PHE A 39 -1.19 -5.31 -15.91
C PHE A 39 -2.25 -5.29 -17.02
N GLY A 40 -2.16 -6.24 -17.96
CA GLY A 40 -2.91 -6.14 -19.21
C GLY A 40 -2.38 -4.98 -20.03
N GLU A 41 -3.18 -3.94 -20.24
CA GLU A 41 -2.83 -2.76 -21.04
C GLU A 41 -2.25 -1.61 -20.20
N PHE A 42 -2.36 -1.67 -18.87
CA PHE A 42 -1.97 -0.59 -17.97
C PHE A 42 -0.61 -0.85 -17.30
N GLY A 43 0.20 0.18 -17.08
CA GLY A 43 1.49 0.07 -16.38
C GLY A 43 2.67 0.42 -17.26
N GLY A 44 3.78 -0.31 -17.14
CA GLY A 44 5.01 -0.02 -17.85
C GLY A 44 5.91 1.01 -17.15
N ARG A 45 6.86 1.57 -17.91
CA ARG A 45 7.87 2.52 -17.43
C ARG A 45 7.91 3.75 -18.33
N PHE A 46 7.19 4.78 -17.93
CA PHE A 46 7.18 6.07 -18.63
C PHE A 46 7.95 7.10 -17.81
N VAL A 47 9.28 7.01 -17.86
CA VAL A 47 10.20 7.92 -17.17
C VAL A 47 11.36 8.30 -18.10
N SER A 48 12.15 9.30 -17.70
CA SER A 48 13.39 9.63 -18.40
C SER A 48 14.41 8.49 -18.32
N GLU A 49 15.28 8.42 -19.33
CA GLU A 49 16.35 7.43 -19.43
C GLU A 49 17.23 7.37 -18.17
N THR A 50 17.48 8.53 -17.55
CA THR A 50 18.28 8.65 -16.32
C THR A 50 17.68 7.82 -15.16
N LEU A 51 16.37 7.66 -15.10
CA LEU A 51 15.68 6.89 -14.05
C LEU A 51 15.49 5.41 -14.43
N MET A 52 15.72 5.02 -15.69
CA MET A 52 15.54 3.63 -16.12
C MET A 52 16.49 2.68 -15.40
N SER A 53 17.78 3.05 -15.30
CA SER A 53 18.78 2.25 -14.56
C SER A 53 18.39 2.06 -13.09
N ALA A 54 17.90 3.13 -12.45
CA ALA A 54 17.40 3.12 -11.08
C ALA A 54 16.25 2.12 -10.86
N LEU A 55 15.29 2.11 -11.79
CA LEU A 55 14.12 1.24 -11.73
C LEU A 55 14.49 -0.23 -11.97
N PHE A 56 15.47 -0.51 -12.84
CA PHE A 56 15.97 -1.86 -13.04
C PHE A 56 16.73 -2.39 -11.81
N GLU A 57 17.59 -1.56 -11.21
CA GLU A 57 18.26 -1.89 -9.94
C GLU A 57 17.22 -2.20 -8.85
N LEU A 58 16.22 -1.33 -8.70
CA LEU A 58 15.13 -1.50 -7.73
C LEU A 58 14.32 -2.78 -7.99
N GLU A 59 13.99 -3.08 -9.25
CA GLU A 59 13.24 -4.30 -9.58
C GLU A 59 14.05 -5.55 -9.23
N ALA A 60 15.32 -5.59 -9.62
CA ALA A 60 16.19 -6.73 -9.35
C ALA A 60 16.36 -6.93 -7.85
N ALA A 61 16.61 -5.85 -7.10
CA ALA A 61 16.73 -5.87 -5.65
C ALA A 61 15.44 -6.37 -4.98
N PHE A 62 14.28 -5.85 -5.40
CA PHE A 62 12.99 -6.30 -4.87
C PHE A 62 12.73 -7.77 -5.16
N ARG A 63 12.91 -8.23 -6.41
CA ARG A 63 12.68 -9.64 -6.78
C ARG A 63 13.59 -10.58 -5.98
N LYS A 64 14.86 -10.21 -5.80
CA LYS A 64 15.83 -10.97 -4.99
C LYS A 64 15.38 -11.01 -3.52
N ALA A 65 15.05 -9.86 -2.94
CA ALA A 65 14.60 -9.75 -1.55
C ALA A 65 13.28 -10.50 -1.31
N TRP A 66 12.31 -10.40 -2.21
CA TRP A 66 11.00 -11.03 -2.04
C TRP A 66 11.06 -12.57 -2.11
N ARG A 67 11.99 -13.13 -2.90
CA ARG A 67 12.22 -14.58 -2.93
C ARG A 67 12.91 -15.08 -1.67
N ASP A 68 13.76 -14.26 -1.06
CA ASP A 68 14.48 -14.58 0.17
C ASP A 68 13.53 -14.76 1.36
N PRO A 69 13.46 -15.96 1.98
CA PRO A 69 12.64 -16.19 3.17
C PRO A 69 13.04 -15.33 4.38
N SER A 70 14.33 -14.97 4.51
CA SER A 70 14.82 -14.16 5.64
C SER A 70 14.26 -12.74 5.59
N PHE A 71 14.21 -12.12 4.42
CA PHE A 71 13.60 -10.81 4.22
C PHE A 71 12.10 -10.83 4.53
N ARG A 72 11.38 -11.86 4.05
CA ARG A 72 9.94 -12.03 4.35
C ARG A 72 9.67 -12.34 5.81
N LYS A 73 10.61 -12.98 6.51
CA LYS A 73 10.54 -13.20 7.96
C LYS A 73 10.71 -11.87 8.69
N GLU A 74 11.80 -11.16 8.43
CA GLU A 74 12.08 -9.84 9.03
C GLU A 74 10.94 -8.84 8.78
N PHE A 75 10.39 -8.80 7.57
CA PHE A 75 9.25 -7.95 7.23
C PHE A 75 8.03 -8.28 8.11
N ARG A 76 7.69 -9.57 8.25
CA ARG A 76 6.54 -10.00 9.06
C ARG A 76 6.75 -9.76 10.55
N GLU A 77 7.94 -10.01 11.07
CA GLU A 77 8.30 -9.74 12.47
C GLU A 77 8.22 -8.23 12.75
N THR A 78 8.78 -7.40 11.85
CA THR A 78 8.65 -5.95 11.97
C THR A 78 7.20 -5.48 11.93
N LEU A 79 6.36 -6.05 11.05
CA LEU A 79 4.94 -5.71 11.03
C LEU A 79 4.23 -6.08 12.33
N ALA A 80 4.57 -7.22 12.94
CA ALA A 80 3.99 -7.65 14.20
C ALA A 80 4.44 -6.74 15.35
N ASP A 81 5.75 -6.60 15.55
CA ASP A 81 6.32 -5.97 16.74
C ASP A 81 6.26 -4.44 16.70
N TYR A 82 6.31 -3.84 15.51
CA TYR A 82 6.38 -2.39 15.35
C TYR A 82 5.09 -1.75 14.82
N SER A 83 4.41 -2.40 13.85
CA SER A 83 3.15 -1.87 13.31
C SER A 83 1.92 -2.35 14.08
N GLY A 84 2.04 -3.40 14.92
CA GLY A 84 0.92 -3.98 15.66
C GLY A 84 0.04 -4.93 14.85
N ARG A 85 0.58 -5.55 13.79
CA ARG A 85 -0.18 -6.51 12.97
C ARG A 85 -0.29 -7.89 13.64
N PRO A 86 -1.34 -8.67 13.39
CA PRO A 86 -2.45 -8.41 12.46
C PRO A 86 -3.46 -7.40 13.01
N THR A 87 -4.03 -6.57 12.14
CA THR A 87 -5.10 -5.65 12.56
C THR A 87 -6.42 -6.41 12.72
N PRO A 88 -7.30 -6.03 13.66
CA PRO A 88 -8.59 -6.69 13.84
C PRO A 88 -9.52 -6.61 12.62
N LEU A 89 -10.36 -7.64 12.46
CA LEU A 89 -11.56 -7.60 11.61
C LEU A 89 -12.79 -7.48 12.52
N TYR A 90 -13.37 -6.29 12.56
CA TYR A 90 -14.41 -5.89 13.51
C TYR A 90 -15.81 -5.98 12.89
N PHE A 91 -16.77 -6.58 13.60
CA PHE A 91 -18.17 -6.59 13.17
C PHE A 91 -18.85 -5.30 13.59
N ALA A 92 -19.34 -4.51 12.65
CA ALA A 92 -19.99 -3.24 12.91
C ALA A 92 -21.51 -3.44 13.08
N GLU A 93 -21.91 -3.85 14.30
CA GLU A 93 -23.31 -4.16 14.62
C GLU A 93 -24.28 -3.00 14.31
N SER A 94 -23.97 -1.79 14.76
CA SER A 94 -24.84 -0.62 14.56
C SER A 94 -25.03 -0.30 13.08
N LEU A 95 -23.94 -0.34 12.30
CA LEU A 95 -23.99 -0.06 10.86
C LEU A 95 -24.70 -1.19 10.09
N THR A 96 -24.54 -2.43 10.54
CA THR A 96 -25.29 -3.59 10.01
C THR A 96 -26.79 -3.41 10.23
N LYS A 97 -27.21 -2.98 11.43
CA LYS A 97 -28.62 -2.68 11.75
C LYS A 97 -29.16 -1.54 10.89
N GLU A 98 -28.40 -0.46 10.74
CA GLU A 98 -28.79 0.71 9.95
C GLU A 98 -28.98 0.40 8.46
N THR A 99 -28.12 -0.45 7.89
CA THR A 99 -28.24 -0.85 6.47
C THR A 99 -29.33 -1.90 6.22
N GLY A 100 -29.93 -2.48 7.27
CA GLY A 100 -31.11 -3.34 7.19
C GLY A 100 -30.93 -4.64 6.39
N GLY A 101 -29.69 -5.06 6.12
CA GLY A 101 -29.44 -6.21 5.26
C GLY A 101 -28.07 -6.86 5.45
N ALA A 102 -27.03 -6.23 4.89
CA ALA A 102 -25.70 -6.82 4.85
C ALA A 102 -24.99 -6.81 6.20
N GLU A 103 -24.33 -7.92 6.57
CA GLU A 103 -23.33 -7.87 7.65
C GLU A 103 -22.13 -7.03 7.21
N ILE A 104 -21.75 -6.05 8.02
CA ILE A 104 -20.63 -5.14 7.72
C ILE A 104 -19.46 -5.43 8.65
N TRP A 105 -18.34 -5.78 8.04
CA TRP A 105 -17.07 -5.96 8.75
C TRP A 105 -16.04 -4.91 8.33
N LEU A 106 -15.32 -4.37 9.33
CA LEU A 106 -14.32 -3.34 9.16
C LEU A 106 -12.93 -3.93 9.39
N LYS A 107 -12.09 -3.92 8.35
CA LYS A 107 -10.65 -4.19 8.51
C LYS A 107 -9.94 -2.97 9.09
N ARG A 108 -9.52 -3.05 10.36
CA ARG A 108 -9.08 -1.93 11.21
C ARG A 108 -7.64 -1.47 10.98
N GLU A 109 -7.33 -1.09 9.74
CA GLU A 109 -6.01 -0.53 9.38
C GLU A 109 -5.72 0.85 10.00
N ASP A 110 -6.73 1.48 10.58
CA ASP A 110 -6.60 2.68 11.41
C ASP A 110 -5.86 2.43 12.74
N LEU A 111 -5.81 1.18 13.20
CA LEU A 111 -5.12 0.79 14.44
C LEU A 111 -3.63 0.48 14.24
N ASN A 112 -3.13 0.52 13.00
CA ASN A 112 -1.69 0.38 12.78
C ASN A 112 -0.93 1.52 13.46
N HIS A 113 0.34 1.28 13.80
CA HIS A 113 1.25 2.38 14.10
C HIS A 113 1.20 3.45 13.00
N THR A 114 1.33 4.72 13.37
CA THR A 114 1.07 5.91 12.54
C THR A 114 -0.39 6.12 12.09
N GLY A 115 -1.33 5.22 12.42
CA GLY A 115 -2.77 5.40 12.23
C GLY A 115 -3.31 5.12 10.81
N ALA A 116 -2.54 4.45 9.95
CA ALA A 116 -2.96 4.15 8.58
C ALA A 116 -2.25 2.93 7.97
N HIS A 117 -2.82 2.39 6.88
CA HIS A 117 -2.23 1.27 6.12
C HIS A 117 -0.89 1.60 5.45
N LYS A 118 -0.48 2.88 5.42
CA LYS A 118 0.74 3.33 4.71
C LYS A 118 2.02 2.84 5.38
N ILE A 119 2.01 2.61 6.69
CA ILE A 119 3.17 2.11 7.43
C ILE A 119 3.63 0.74 6.92
N THR A 120 2.71 -0.12 6.47
CA THR A 120 3.02 -1.44 5.89
C THR A 120 3.95 -1.32 4.68
N ASN A 121 3.63 -0.42 3.76
CA ASN A 121 4.45 -0.16 2.58
C ASN A 121 5.77 0.54 2.95
N ALA A 122 5.72 1.50 3.88
CA ALA A 122 6.90 2.22 4.33
C ALA A 122 7.94 1.28 4.95
N ILE A 123 7.52 0.36 5.82
CA ILE A 123 8.38 -0.66 6.42
C ILE A 123 9.03 -1.52 5.32
N GLY A 124 8.23 -2.06 4.40
CA GLY A 124 8.74 -2.95 3.35
C GLY A 124 9.78 -2.26 2.46
N GLN A 125 9.51 -1.02 2.04
CA GLN A 125 10.43 -0.26 1.22
C GLN A 125 11.66 0.21 1.97
N ALA A 126 11.56 0.60 3.25
CA ALA A 126 12.74 1.00 4.03
C ALA A 126 13.67 -0.19 4.31
N LEU A 127 13.12 -1.38 4.57
CA LEU A 127 13.92 -2.62 4.66
C LEU A 127 14.61 -2.93 3.34
N LEU A 128 13.91 -2.75 2.21
CA LEU A 128 14.48 -2.92 0.88
C LEU A 128 15.61 -1.91 0.62
N ALA A 129 15.39 -0.63 0.94
CA ALA A 129 16.38 0.44 0.80
C ALA A 129 17.66 0.13 1.60
N ARG A 130 17.50 -0.34 2.84
CA ARG A 130 18.63 -0.75 3.70
C ARG A 130 19.41 -1.89 3.06
N ARG A 131 18.71 -2.89 2.52
CA ARG A 131 19.32 -4.02 1.81
C ARG A 131 20.02 -3.61 0.51
N MET A 132 19.57 -2.54 -0.12
CA MET A 132 20.21 -1.92 -1.28
C MET A 132 21.40 -1.01 -0.89
N GLY A 133 21.71 -0.86 0.41
CA GLY A 133 22.79 -0.01 0.89
C GLY A 133 22.52 1.49 0.73
N LYS A 134 21.26 1.89 0.58
CA LYS A 134 20.88 3.31 0.53
C LYS A 134 20.96 3.90 1.94
N SER A 135 21.34 5.17 2.04
CA SER A 135 21.47 5.90 3.31
C SER A 135 20.39 6.95 3.50
N ARG A 136 19.64 7.27 2.44
CA ARG A 136 18.67 8.35 2.40
C ARG A 136 17.32 7.89 1.83
N LEU A 137 16.24 8.34 2.45
CA LEU A 137 14.86 8.16 1.99
C LEU A 137 14.26 9.49 1.56
N ILE A 138 13.63 9.50 0.39
CA ILE A 138 12.76 10.61 -0.01
C ILE A 138 11.35 10.14 -0.29
N ALA A 139 10.37 10.98 -0.04
CA ALA A 139 8.97 10.72 -0.36
C ALA A 139 8.23 12.02 -0.65
N GLU A 140 7.09 11.91 -1.29
CA GLU A 140 6.10 12.97 -1.46
C GLU A 140 4.95 12.80 -0.45
N THR A 141 4.22 13.87 -0.13
CA THR A 141 2.96 13.70 0.58
C THR A 141 1.97 14.83 0.31
N GLY A 142 0.67 14.48 0.32
CA GLY A 142 -0.43 15.44 0.29
C GLY A 142 -1.00 15.61 1.69
N ALA A 143 -1.97 14.79 2.08
CA ALA A 143 -2.56 14.82 3.44
C ALA A 143 -1.56 14.54 4.60
N GLY A 144 -0.31 14.15 4.32
CA GLY A 144 0.75 13.98 5.32
C GLY A 144 0.94 12.56 5.86
N GLN A 145 -0.06 11.68 5.75
CA GLN A 145 0.02 10.31 6.30
C GLN A 145 1.16 9.47 5.69
N HIS A 146 1.46 9.65 4.40
CA HIS A 146 2.60 8.95 3.77
C HIS A 146 3.94 9.49 4.26
N GLY A 147 4.03 10.82 4.40
CA GLY A 147 5.21 11.47 4.95
C GLY A 147 5.48 11.04 6.39
N VAL A 148 4.46 11.02 7.25
CA VAL A 148 4.60 10.54 8.64
C VAL A 148 5.07 9.08 8.68
N ALA A 149 4.50 8.19 7.87
CA ALA A 149 4.95 6.80 7.79
C ALA A 149 6.41 6.68 7.33
N THR A 150 6.82 7.48 6.34
CA THR A 150 8.21 7.52 5.84
C THR A 150 9.18 8.05 6.89
N ALA A 151 8.83 9.15 7.56
CA ALA A 151 9.62 9.73 8.65
C ALA A 151 9.81 8.72 9.80
N THR A 152 8.73 8.00 10.14
CA THR A 152 8.73 7.00 11.22
C THR A 152 9.71 5.87 10.93
N VAL A 153 9.68 5.29 9.72
CA VAL A 153 10.60 4.21 9.35
C VAL A 153 12.02 4.70 9.13
N ALA A 154 12.19 5.94 8.68
CA ALA A 154 13.51 6.57 8.56
C ALA A 154 14.18 6.72 9.92
N ALA A 155 13.47 7.30 10.89
CA ALA A 155 13.95 7.47 12.25
C ALA A 155 14.32 6.12 12.89
N ARG A 156 13.46 5.10 12.73
CA ARG A 156 13.71 3.76 13.27
C ARG A 156 14.96 3.09 12.68
N LEU A 157 15.22 3.27 11.39
CA LEU A 157 16.27 2.55 10.67
C LEU A 157 17.52 3.41 10.41
N GLY A 158 17.56 4.64 10.93
CA GLY A 158 18.71 5.54 10.83
C GLY A 158 18.93 6.13 9.43
N PHE A 159 17.87 6.35 8.66
CA PHE A 159 17.99 7.01 7.36
C PHE A 159 17.90 8.54 7.50
N GLU A 160 18.68 9.25 6.71
CA GLU A 160 18.35 10.64 6.37
C GLU A 160 17.02 10.67 5.63
N SER A 161 16.13 11.59 5.97
CA SER A 161 14.80 11.65 5.37
C SER A 161 14.39 13.04 4.95
N ARG A 162 13.95 13.16 3.70
CA ARG A 162 13.38 14.38 3.13
C ARG A 162 12.01 14.12 2.53
N ILE A 163 11.02 14.93 2.89
CA ILE A 163 9.63 14.76 2.48
C ILE A 163 9.17 16.01 1.74
N TYR A 164 8.80 15.82 0.48
CA TYR A 164 8.28 16.86 -0.40
C TYR A 164 6.77 17.00 -0.21
N MET A 165 6.30 18.23 0.00
CA MET A 165 4.89 18.50 0.28
C MET A 165 4.49 19.82 -0.34
N GLY A 166 3.36 19.86 -1.05
CA GLY A 166 2.86 21.11 -1.64
C GLY A 166 2.63 22.18 -0.57
N SER A 167 3.03 23.43 -0.82
CA SER A 167 2.97 24.47 0.22
C SER A 167 1.57 24.76 0.76
N GLU A 168 0.52 24.53 -0.05
CA GLU A 168 -0.87 24.59 0.46
C GLU A 168 -1.17 23.46 1.42
N ASP A 169 -0.74 22.23 1.11
CA ASP A 169 -0.91 21.08 1.98
C ASP A 169 -0.11 21.24 3.28
N VAL A 170 1.10 21.81 3.22
CA VAL A 170 1.91 22.14 4.42
C VAL A 170 1.12 23.03 5.39
N ARG A 171 0.43 24.05 4.88
CA ARG A 171 -0.41 24.94 5.69
C ARG A 171 -1.62 24.21 6.26
N ARG A 172 -2.32 23.41 5.45
CA ARG A 172 -3.55 22.70 5.86
C ARG A 172 -3.28 21.53 6.81
N GLN A 173 -2.10 20.93 6.76
CA GLN A 173 -1.75 19.70 7.49
C GLN A 173 -0.64 19.93 8.52
N ALA A 174 -0.68 21.07 9.23
CA ALA A 174 0.35 21.50 10.17
C ALA A 174 0.73 20.42 11.21
N LEU A 175 -0.26 19.65 11.71
CA LEU A 175 0.00 18.58 12.68
C LEU A 175 0.88 17.45 12.10
N ASN A 176 0.63 17.05 10.85
CA ASN A 176 1.45 16.01 10.20
C ASN A 176 2.84 16.55 9.84
N VAL A 177 2.94 17.82 9.44
CA VAL A 177 4.24 18.50 9.24
C VAL A 177 5.05 18.52 10.52
N PHE A 178 4.44 18.89 11.64
CA PHE A 178 5.08 18.86 12.95
C PHE A 178 5.56 17.46 13.34
N ARG A 179 4.72 16.43 13.15
CA ARG A 179 5.09 15.03 13.41
C ARG A 179 6.29 14.57 12.58
N MET A 180 6.33 14.92 11.29
CA MET A 180 7.46 14.58 10.42
C MET A 180 8.77 15.22 10.92
N LYS A 181 8.72 16.50 11.32
CA LYS A 181 9.88 17.20 11.88
C LYS A 181 10.31 16.63 13.23
N LEU A 182 9.37 16.28 14.10
CA LEU A 182 9.65 15.65 15.40
C LEU A 182 10.37 14.30 15.23
N LEU A 183 10.05 13.57 14.16
CA LEU A 183 10.71 12.33 13.76
C LEU A 183 12.07 12.55 13.07
N GLY A 184 12.54 13.80 12.94
CA GLY A 184 13.83 14.14 12.36
C GLY A 184 13.87 14.26 10.84
N SER A 185 12.73 14.15 10.15
CA SER A 185 12.68 14.35 8.69
C SER A 185 12.66 15.84 8.33
N GLU A 186 13.38 16.18 7.27
CA GLU A 186 13.24 17.48 6.61
C GLU A 186 11.93 17.51 5.82
N VAL A 187 11.09 18.53 6.04
CA VAL A 187 9.87 18.75 5.24
C VAL A 187 10.15 19.91 4.29
N CYS A 188 10.15 19.64 2.99
CA CYS A 188 10.42 20.61 1.93
C CYS A 188 9.11 21.06 1.27
N PRO A 189 8.65 22.30 1.54
CA PRO A 189 7.51 22.88 0.85
C PRO A 189 7.80 23.03 -0.65
N VAL A 190 6.83 22.71 -1.49
CA VAL A 190 6.89 22.90 -2.94
C VAL A 190 5.94 24.03 -3.33
N ASP A 191 6.53 25.18 -3.67
CA ASP A 191 5.82 26.41 -4.05
C ASP A 191 5.51 26.51 -5.54
N MET A 192 6.15 25.65 -6.35
CA MET A 192 6.01 25.63 -7.81
C MET A 192 4.66 25.02 -8.24
N GLY A 193 4.13 25.53 -9.34
CA GLY A 193 2.92 24.99 -9.98
C GLY A 193 1.67 25.13 -9.11
N GLY A 194 0.89 24.05 -9.03
CA GLY A 194 -0.37 24.01 -8.29
C GLY A 194 -0.21 23.90 -6.77
N ARG A 195 1.03 23.74 -6.27
CA ARG A 195 1.36 23.59 -4.85
C ARG A 195 0.64 22.40 -4.20
N THR A 196 0.48 21.33 -4.97
CA THR A 196 -0.23 20.10 -4.59
C THR A 196 0.70 18.88 -4.57
N LEU A 197 0.14 17.71 -4.26
CA LEU A 197 0.80 16.41 -4.38
C LEU A 197 1.49 16.19 -5.73
N LYS A 198 0.91 16.65 -6.85
CA LYS A 198 1.49 16.45 -8.19
C LYS A 198 2.84 17.16 -8.34
N ASP A 199 2.93 18.37 -7.80
CA ASP A 199 4.15 19.18 -7.82
C ASP A 199 5.20 18.56 -6.88
N ALA A 200 4.78 18.07 -5.72
CA ALA A 200 5.64 17.33 -4.78
C ALA A 200 6.24 16.06 -5.40
N ILE A 201 5.47 15.29 -6.17
CA ILE A 201 5.98 14.11 -6.92
C ILE A 201 7.08 14.54 -7.90
N SER A 202 6.86 15.64 -8.62
CA SER A 202 7.80 16.11 -9.64
C SER A 202 9.14 16.53 -9.03
N GLU A 203 9.12 17.23 -7.90
CA GLU A 203 10.34 17.59 -7.17
C GLU A 203 11.04 16.37 -6.54
N ALA A 204 10.28 15.41 -5.98
CA ALA A 204 10.85 14.18 -5.45
C ALA A 204 11.55 13.35 -6.54
N LEU A 205 10.95 13.22 -7.72
CA LEU A 205 11.58 12.54 -8.86
C LEU A 205 12.83 13.28 -9.35
N ARG A 206 12.82 14.62 -9.33
CA ARG A 206 14.00 15.42 -9.69
C ARG A 206 15.14 15.22 -8.71
N ASP A 207 14.88 15.22 -7.40
CA ASP A 207 15.89 14.85 -6.39
C ASP A 207 16.41 13.44 -6.65
N TRP A 208 15.51 12.47 -6.82
CA TRP A 208 15.88 11.08 -7.02
C TRP A 208 16.82 10.88 -8.20
N SER A 209 16.54 11.53 -9.34
CA SER A 209 17.38 11.43 -10.54
C SER A 209 18.82 11.92 -10.33
N ARG A 210 19.03 12.83 -9.37
CA ARG A 210 20.36 13.37 -9.02
C ARG A 210 21.05 12.55 -7.95
N THR A 211 20.30 11.84 -7.10
CA THR A 211 20.81 11.18 -5.89
C THR A 211 20.57 9.67 -5.84
N VAL A 212 20.21 9.05 -6.97
CA VAL A 212 19.83 7.62 -7.10
C VAL A 212 20.80 6.62 -6.45
N ARG A 213 22.10 6.95 -6.44
CA ARG A 213 23.14 6.08 -5.87
C ARG A 213 22.95 5.87 -4.37
N THR A 214 22.61 6.92 -3.63
CA THR A 214 22.51 6.94 -2.16
C THR A 214 21.07 6.99 -1.65
N THR A 215 20.12 7.40 -2.50
CA THR A 215 18.72 7.68 -2.13
C THR A 215 17.76 6.62 -2.66
N HIS A 216 16.86 6.14 -1.80
CA HIS A 216 15.65 5.40 -2.21
C HIS A 216 14.44 6.33 -2.21
N TYR A 217 13.72 6.36 -3.34
CA TYR A 217 12.42 7.04 -3.42
C TYR A 217 11.32 6.11 -2.92
N LEU A 218 10.74 6.46 -1.76
CA LEU A 218 9.71 5.68 -1.09
C LEU A 218 8.32 6.12 -1.60
N LEU A 219 7.86 5.51 -2.69
CA LEU A 219 6.56 5.83 -3.27
C LEU A 219 5.40 5.28 -2.40
N GLY A 220 4.44 6.14 -2.07
CA GLY A 220 3.39 5.83 -1.08
C GLY A 220 2.18 5.06 -1.58
N THR A 221 2.10 4.79 -2.88
CA THR A 221 0.90 4.19 -3.46
C THR A 221 1.17 3.42 -4.75
N ALA A 222 0.21 2.60 -5.17
CA ALA A 222 0.33 1.70 -6.31
C ALA A 222 0.12 2.38 -7.68
N PHE A 223 0.70 3.58 -7.87
CA PHE A 223 0.87 4.20 -9.19
C PHE A 223 2.36 4.29 -9.53
N GLY A 224 2.67 4.86 -10.69
CA GLY A 224 4.04 5.19 -11.08
C GLY A 224 4.68 4.12 -11.95
N PRO A 225 5.95 4.31 -12.33
CA PRO A 225 6.63 3.37 -13.20
C PRO A 225 6.85 2.05 -12.47
N HIS A 226 6.80 0.95 -13.23
CA HIS A 226 7.27 -0.35 -12.74
C HIS A 226 8.74 -0.23 -12.27
N PRO A 227 9.10 -0.72 -11.07
CA PRO A 227 8.41 -1.73 -10.27
C PRO A 227 7.52 -1.25 -9.13
N PHE A 228 7.29 0.06 -8.96
CA PHE A 228 6.57 0.56 -7.78
C PHE A 228 5.16 -0.04 -7.58
N PRO A 229 4.29 -0.13 -8.60
CA PRO A 229 2.98 -0.76 -8.44
C PRO A 229 3.06 -2.21 -7.94
N LEU A 230 4.04 -2.98 -8.45
CA LEU A 230 4.30 -4.35 -7.99
C LEU A 230 4.74 -4.36 -6.53
N ILE A 231 5.73 -3.54 -6.17
CA ILE A 231 6.29 -3.45 -4.81
C ILE A 231 5.22 -3.09 -3.79
N VAL A 232 4.49 -2.00 -4.04
CA VAL A 232 3.46 -1.49 -3.12
C VAL A 232 2.37 -2.53 -2.93
N ARG A 233 1.87 -3.14 -4.01
CA ARG A 233 0.86 -4.22 -3.94
C ARG A 233 1.37 -5.40 -3.13
N SER A 234 2.61 -5.83 -3.37
CA SER A 234 3.20 -6.98 -2.68
C SER A 234 3.29 -6.76 -1.17
N PHE A 235 3.75 -5.58 -0.72
CA PHE A 235 3.79 -5.27 0.71
C PHE A 235 2.39 -5.13 1.32
N GLN A 236 1.46 -4.48 0.60
CA GLN A 236 0.09 -4.30 1.10
C GLN A 236 -0.76 -5.58 1.09
N SER A 237 -0.36 -6.62 0.35
CA SER A 237 -1.11 -7.89 0.23
C SER A 237 -1.36 -8.58 1.59
N VAL A 238 -0.58 -8.26 2.62
CA VAL A 238 -0.81 -8.73 4.00
C VAL A 238 -2.21 -8.39 4.51
N ILE A 239 -2.80 -7.26 4.09
CA ILE A 239 -4.15 -6.85 4.50
C ILE A 239 -5.18 -7.87 4.01
N GLY A 240 -5.12 -8.23 2.73
CA GLY A 240 -6.02 -9.22 2.12
C GLY A 240 -5.83 -10.63 2.69
N GLN A 241 -4.59 -11.03 2.95
CA GLN A 241 -4.27 -12.32 3.59
C GLN A 241 -4.87 -12.43 4.99
N GLU A 242 -4.73 -11.37 5.80
CA GLU A 242 -5.33 -11.31 7.13
C GLU A 242 -6.85 -11.32 7.06
N VAL A 243 -7.46 -10.50 6.19
CA VAL A 243 -8.91 -10.48 5.98
C VAL A 243 -9.43 -11.87 5.65
N ARG A 244 -8.82 -12.55 4.66
CA ARG A 244 -9.22 -13.91 4.26
C ARG A 244 -9.14 -14.89 5.42
N ARG A 245 -8.05 -14.89 6.17
CA ARG A 245 -7.88 -15.77 7.34
C ARG A 245 -8.92 -15.47 8.43
N GLN A 246 -9.12 -14.19 8.74
CA GLN A 246 -10.00 -13.74 9.82
C GLN A 246 -11.47 -14.00 9.51
N ILE A 247 -11.92 -13.73 8.28
CA ILE A 247 -13.32 -13.95 7.90
C ILE A 247 -13.65 -15.44 7.79
N LEU A 248 -12.74 -16.27 7.27
CA LEU A 248 -12.93 -17.72 7.25
C LEU A 248 -13.01 -18.28 8.67
N ALA A 249 -12.18 -17.80 9.60
CA ALA A 249 -12.23 -18.22 10.99
C ALA A 249 -13.53 -17.80 11.70
N LYS A 250 -14.12 -16.66 11.33
CA LYS A 250 -15.32 -16.11 11.97
C LYS A 250 -16.64 -16.58 11.36
N LYS A 251 -16.68 -16.83 10.04
CA LYS A 251 -17.91 -17.10 9.28
C LYS A 251 -17.86 -18.42 8.49
N GLY A 252 -16.70 -19.07 8.38
CA GLY A 252 -16.53 -20.32 7.62
C GLY A 252 -16.60 -20.15 6.09
N CYS A 253 -16.79 -18.92 5.60
CA CYS A 253 -16.90 -18.62 4.17
C CYS A 253 -16.11 -17.36 3.79
N LEU A 254 -15.84 -17.22 2.50
CA LEU A 254 -15.31 -15.98 1.93
C LEU A 254 -16.44 -14.94 1.85
N PRO A 255 -16.08 -13.65 1.85
CA PRO A 255 -17.08 -12.62 1.73
C PRO A 255 -17.64 -12.47 0.32
N ASP A 256 -18.87 -11.97 0.23
CA ASP A 256 -19.52 -11.71 -1.05
C ASP A 256 -18.91 -10.50 -1.76
N MET A 257 -18.44 -9.50 -1.00
CA MET A 257 -17.82 -8.30 -1.56
C MET A 257 -16.76 -7.72 -0.62
N LEU A 258 -15.72 -7.13 -1.23
CA LEU A 258 -14.73 -6.27 -0.57
C LEU A 258 -14.79 -4.87 -1.20
N VAL A 259 -14.93 -3.85 -0.37
CA VAL A 259 -14.99 -2.45 -0.79
C VAL A 259 -13.85 -1.67 -0.14
N ALA A 260 -13.10 -0.92 -0.94
CA ALA A 260 -12.01 -0.08 -0.46
C ALA A 260 -12.03 1.26 -1.18
N CYS A 261 -11.66 2.33 -0.48
CA CYS A 261 -11.45 3.62 -1.12
C CYS A 261 -10.27 3.57 -2.10
N VAL A 262 -10.44 4.18 -3.27
CA VAL A 262 -9.43 4.23 -4.33
C VAL A 262 -9.01 5.68 -4.54
N GLY A 263 -7.84 6.03 -4.01
CA GLY A 263 -7.05 7.18 -4.47
C GLY A 263 -6.02 6.68 -5.48
N GLY A 264 -4.75 6.61 -5.09
CA GLY A 264 -3.70 5.97 -5.89
C GLY A 264 -3.66 4.43 -5.85
N GLY A 265 -4.69 3.77 -5.30
CA GLY A 265 -4.88 2.31 -5.41
C GLY A 265 -4.20 1.39 -4.38
N SER A 266 -3.34 1.86 -3.45
CA SER A 266 -2.59 0.95 -2.56
C SER A 266 -3.42 0.11 -1.58
N ASN A 267 -4.58 0.60 -1.14
CA ASN A 267 -5.51 -0.14 -0.27
C ASN A 267 -6.47 -1.06 -1.06
N GLY A 268 -6.81 -0.67 -2.29
CA GLY A 268 -7.70 -1.46 -3.17
C GLY A 268 -6.98 -2.61 -3.88
N GLY A 269 -5.73 -2.42 -4.28
CA GLY A 269 -4.93 -3.48 -4.93
C GLY A 269 -4.57 -4.66 -4.01
N SER A 270 -4.64 -4.47 -2.70
CA SER A 270 -4.36 -5.49 -1.68
C SER A 270 -5.55 -6.40 -1.33
N SER A 271 -6.76 -6.11 -1.85
CA SER A 271 -7.98 -6.84 -1.50
C SER A 271 -8.27 -8.03 -2.41
N ARG A 272 -7.35 -8.45 -3.29
CA ARG A 272 -7.54 -9.70 -4.06
C ARG A 272 -7.40 -10.90 -3.12
N VAL A 273 -8.45 -11.72 -3.11
CA VAL A 273 -8.59 -12.92 -2.28
C VAL A 273 -8.44 -14.21 -3.11
N ASP A 274 -8.09 -14.07 -4.40
CA ASP A 274 -7.96 -15.17 -5.36
C ASP A 274 -6.92 -16.22 -4.93
#